data_AF-A0AAX2GZS8-F1
#
_entry.id   AF-A0AAX2GZS8-F1
#
_cell.length_a   1.000
_cell.length_b   1.000
_cell.length_c   1.000
_cell.angle_alpha   90.00
_cell.angle_beta   90.00
_cell.angle_gamma   90.00
#
_symmetry.space_group_name_H-M   'P 1'
#
loop_
_entity.id
_entity.type
_entity.pdbx_description
1 polymer ?
#
loop_
_entity_poly.entity_id
_entity_poly.type
_entity_poly.pdbx_seq_one_letter_code
_entity_poly.pdbx_strand_id
1 'polypeptide(L)'
;MLCALSSCIMAKRSYYVYGSSEFAEKEKELTIKLTTAAAIAQDFTGHKGRLYLTVIYDDYYVFSEKTYIYHFNPKVGYGNSGVWVSGKDARFKRVERGKYIPMPYGLGARLPEWVSEP
;
A
#
# COMPACT_ATOMS: atom_id res chain seq x y z
N MET A 1 0.40 8.07 42.61
CA MET A 1 -0.81 7.74 41.83
C MET A 1 -0.47 8.02 40.38
N LEU A 2 -0.24 6.97 39.57
CA LEU A 2 0.30 7.08 38.21
C LEU A 2 -0.65 7.89 37.31
N CYS A 3 -0.12 8.93 36.66
CA CYS A 3 -0.80 9.63 35.58
C CYS A 3 -1.00 8.64 34.42
N ALA A 4 -2.26 8.34 34.14
CA ALA A 4 -2.66 7.53 33.01
C ALA A 4 -2.15 8.16 31.71
N LEU A 5 -1.58 7.30 30.88
CA LEU A 5 -1.02 7.55 29.56
C LEU A 5 -1.99 8.38 28.72
N SER A 6 -1.68 9.67 28.57
CA SER A 6 -2.36 10.55 27.63
C SER A 6 -2.21 9.93 26.24
N SER A 7 -3.32 9.41 25.75
CA SER A 7 -3.42 8.71 24.48
C SER A 7 -3.07 9.70 23.38
N CYS A 8 -1.86 9.62 22.86
CA CYS A 8 -1.53 10.22 21.58
C CYS A 8 -2.44 9.56 20.54
N ILE A 9 -3.57 10.19 20.24
CA ILE A 9 -4.32 9.94 19.02
C ILE A 9 -3.37 10.31 17.89
N MET A 10 -2.54 9.35 17.48
CA MET A 10 -1.81 9.47 16.23
C MET A 10 -2.87 9.58 15.16
N ALA A 11 -3.03 10.78 14.59
CA ALA A 11 -3.86 11.00 13.41
C ALA A 11 -3.55 9.85 12.44
N LYS A 12 -4.57 9.03 12.14
CA LYS A 12 -4.44 7.77 11.38
C LYS A 12 -3.68 8.12 10.10
N ARG A 13 -2.39 7.74 10.01
CA ARG A 13 -1.62 7.95 8.79
C ARG A 13 -2.42 7.29 7.67
N SER A 14 -2.71 8.06 6.64
CA SER A 14 -3.56 7.58 5.54
C SER A 14 -2.83 6.52 4.71
N TYR A 15 -1.50 6.44 4.82
CA TYR A 15 -0.65 5.49 4.10
C TYR A 15 0.44 4.86 4.99
N TYR A 16 0.86 3.66 4.59
CA TYR A 16 1.95 2.90 5.19
C TYR A 16 2.81 2.33 4.05
N VAL A 17 4.11 2.58 4.07
CA VAL A 17 5.00 2.25 2.95
C VAL A 17 5.52 0.83 3.05
N TYR A 18 5.40 0.07 1.97
CA TYR A 18 5.91 -1.31 1.92
C TYR A 18 7.39 -1.37 2.30
N GLY A 19 7.75 -2.37 3.12
CA GLY A 19 9.10 -2.53 3.67
C GLY A 19 9.42 -1.65 4.89
N SER A 20 8.48 -0.83 5.38
CA SER A 20 8.60 -0.09 6.65
C SER A 20 8.03 -0.89 7.83
N SER A 21 8.52 -0.61 9.04
CA SER A 21 7.98 -1.24 10.26
C SER A 21 6.50 -0.88 10.46
N GLU A 22 6.08 0.34 10.13
CA GLU A 22 4.69 0.76 10.24
C GLU A 22 3.78 0.01 9.26
N PHE A 23 4.27 -0.38 8.08
CA PHE A 23 3.53 -1.26 7.18
C PHE A 23 3.35 -2.65 7.81
N ALA A 24 4.40 -3.22 8.39
CA ALA A 24 4.32 -4.53 9.03
C ALA A 24 3.34 -4.53 10.21
N GLU A 25 3.35 -3.48 11.04
CA GLU A 25 2.35 -3.33 12.11
C GLU A 25 0.95 -3.15 11.54
N LYS A 26 0.80 -2.35 10.48
CA LYS A 26 -0.51 -2.14 9.86
C LYS A 26 -1.08 -3.43 9.27
N GLU A 27 -0.26 -4.23 8.61
CA GLU A 27 -0.67 -5.51 8.03
C GLU A 27 -1.16 -6.53 9.09
N LYS A 28 -0.65 -6.46 10.32
CA LYS A 28 -1.16 -7.30 11.42
C LYS A 28 -2.61 -6.97 11.75
N GLU A 29 -3.02 -5.72 11.59
CA GLU A 29 -4.41 -5.27 11.81
C GLU A 29 -5.37 -5.69 10.69
N LEU A 30 -4.85 -6.05 9.51
CA LEU A 30 -5.67 -6.42 8.35
C LEU A 30 -6.06 -7.91 8.39
N THR A 31 -7.31 -8.18 8.03
CA THR A 31 -7.87 -9.53 7.92
C THR A 31 -7.28 -10.27 6.73
N ILE A 32 -7.23 -9.62 5.58
CA ILE A 32 -6.64 -10.14 4.36
C ILE A 32 -5.14 -9.86 4.39
N LYS A 33 -4.33 -10.91 4.21
CA LYS A 33 -2.86 -10.79 4.19
C LYS A 33 -2.36 -10.42 2.80
N LEU A 34 -1.15 -9.85 2.74
CA LEU A 34 -0.55 -9.40 1.49
C LEU A 34 -0.52 -10.49 0.42
N THR A 35 -0.20 -11.74 0.77
CA THR A 35 -0.16 -12.86 -0.18
C THR A 35 -1.51 -13.09 -0.85
N THR A 36 -2.59 -13.11 -0.07
CA THR A 36 -3.96 -13.22 -0.59
C THR A 36 -4.34 -11.99 -1.42
N ALA A 37 -4.00 -10.79 -0.96
CA ALA A 37 -4.26 -9.57 -1.69
C ALA A 37 -3.53 -9.51 -3.04
N ALA A 38 -2.29 -9.99 -3.09
CA ALA A 38 -1.49 -10.08 -4.31
C ALA A 38 -2.08 -11.08 -5.30
N ALA A 39 -2.53 -12.25 -4.84
CA ALA A 39 -3.21 -13.24 -5.67
C ALA A 39 -4.50 -12.68 -6.29
N ILE A 40 -5.32 -11.98 -5.51
CA ILE A 40 -6.54 -11.30 -6.00
C ILE A 40 -6.19 -10.26 -7.06
N ALA A 41 -5.15 -9.45 -6.81
CA ALA A 41 -4.74 -8.44 -7.77
C ALA A 41 -4.24 -9.06 -9.08
N GLN A 42 -3.45 -10.13 -9.01
CA GLN A 42 -2.98 -10.86 -10.19
C GLN A 42 -4.13 -11.42 -11.01
N ASP A 43 -5.05 -12.16 -10.37
CA ASP A 43 -6.22 -12.76 -11.03
C ASP A 43 -7.08 -11.68 -11.72
N PHE A 44 -7.37 -10.59 -11.02
CA PHE A 44 -8.17 -9.49 -11.57
C PHE A 44 -7.51 -8.82 -12.79
N THR A 45 -6.19 -8.66 -12.77
CA THR A 45 -5.50 -8.05 -13.91
C THR A 45 -5.41 -9.00 -15.11
N GLY A 46 -5.52 -10.31 -14.93
CA GLY A 46 -5.21 -11.29 -15.98
C GLY A 46 -3.77 -11.19 -16.51
N HIS A 47 -2.92 -10.41 -15.83
CA HIS A 47 -1.57 -10.10 -16.27
C HIS A 47 -0.61 -11.20 -15.79
N LYS A 48 0.18 -11.77 -16.72
CA LYS A 48 1.38 -12.59 -16.42
C LYS A 48 2.60 -11.74 -16.00
N GLY A 49 2.36 -10.47 -15.65
CA GLY A 49 3.36 -9.45 -15.44
C GLY A 49 3.60 -9.17 -13.95
N ARG A 50 4.65 -8.39 -13.70
CA ARG A 50 5.09 -7.98 -12.36
C ARG A 50 4.09 -6.98 -11.75
N LEU A 51 3.43 -7.33 -10.64
CA LEU A 51 2.72 -6.35 -9.81
C LEU A 51 3.63 -5.86 -8.67
N TYR A 52 3.61 -4.55 -8.44
CA TYR A 52 4.42 -3.89 -7.42
C TYR A 52 3.51 -3.36 -6.33
N LEU A 53 3.68 -3.84 -5.10
CA LEU A 53 3.05 -3.24 -3.93
C LEU A 53 3.88 -2.03 -3.48
N THR A 54 3.24 -0.87 -3.35
CA THR A 54 3.94 0.32 -2.82
C THR A 54 3.49 0.67 -1.40
N VAL A 55 2.17 0.68 -1.15
CA VAL A 55 1.62 1.10 0.14
C VAL A 55 0.37 0.32 0.54
N ILE A 56 0.07 0.36 1.83
CA ILE A 56 -1.32 0.29 2.32
C ILE A 56 -1.86 1.73 2.40
N TYR A 57 -3.00 2.01 1.75
CA TYR A 57 -3.69 3.31 1.80
C TYR A 57 -5.16 3.10 2.18
N ASP A 58 -5.64 3.75 3.24
CA ASP A 58 -7.01 3.58 3.75
C ASP A 58 -7.42 2.10 3.94
N ASP A 59 -6.51 1.28 4.48
CA ASP A 59 -6.67 -0.16 4.68
C ASP A 59 -6.73 -0.98 3.35
N TYR A 60 -6.36 -0.40 2.20
CA TYR A 60 -6.18 -1.11 0.92
C TYR A 60 -4.71 -1.34 0.61
N TYR A 61 -4.37 -2.54 0.16
CA TYR A 61 -3.13 -2.79 -0.56
C TYR A 61 -3.20 -2.17 -1.95
N VAL A 62 -2.25 -1.30 -2.28
CA VAL A 62 -2.21 -0.59 -3.58
C VAL A 62 -1.11 -1.18 -4.46
N PHE A 63 -1.53 -1.95 -5.46
CA PHE A 63 -0.66 -2.58 -6.46
C PHE A 63 -0.62 -1.75 -7.74
N SER A 64 0.56 -1.63 -8.34
CA SER A 64 0.74 -1.05 -9.67
C SER A 64 1.40 -2.03 -10.63
N GLU A 65 1.08 -1.91 -11.91
CA GLU A 65 1.74 -2.62 -13.01
C GLU A 65 3.10 -2.01 -13.37
N LYS A 66 3.39 -0.80 -12.86
CA LYS A 66 4.67 -0.10 -13.08
C LYS A 66 5.39 0.11 -11.75
N THR A 67 6.71 0.19 -11.82
CA THR A 67 7.54 0.42 -10.63
C THR A 67 7.23 1.79 -10.00
N TYR A 68 7.50 1.90 -8.70
CA TYR A 68 7.31 3.11 -7.89
C TYR A 68 7.87 4.38 -8.54
N ILE A 69 9.01 4.27 -9.24
CA ILE A 69 9.69 5.39 -9.89
C ILE A 69 8.79 6.10 -10.90
N TYR A 70 7.94 5.35 -11.63
CA TYR A 70 7.03 5.93 -12.62
C TYR A 70 5.80 6.59 -12.00
N HIS A 71 5.47 6.25 -10.74
CA HIS A 71 4.30 6.76 -10.04
C HIS A 71 4.65 7.88 -9.08
N PHE A 72 5.93 8.14 -8.82
CA PHE A 72 6.34 9.14 -7.85
C PHE A 72 6.69 10.48 -8.51
N ASN A 73 6.06 11.55 -8.02
CA ASN A 73 6.41 12.93 -8.34
C ASN A 73 6.98 13.61 -7.07
N PRO A 74 8.23 14.10 -7.06
CA PRO A 74 8.84 14.69 -5.87
C PRO A 74 8.16 15.94 -5.34
N LYS A 75 7.35 16.64 -6.16
CA LYS A 75 6.60 17.83 -5.76
C LYS A 75 5.22 17.51 -5.20
N VAL A 76 4.65 16.34 -5.53
CA VAL A 76 3.23 16.03 -5.32
C VAL A 76 3.01 14.74 -4.53
N GLY A 77 3.92 13.76 -4.65
CA GLY A 77 3.87 12.48 -3.97
C GLY A 77 3.68 11.30 -4.92
N TYR A 78 3.11 10.21 -4.40
CA TYR A 78 2.89 8.96 -5.14
C TYR A 78 1.51 8.91 -5.78
N GLY A 79 1.45 8.68 -7.09
CA GLY A 79 0.22 8.47 -7.84
C GLY A 79 -0.36 7.08 -7.56
N ASN A 80 -1.53 7.05 -6.93
CA ASN A 80 -2.16 5.81 -6.46
C ASN A 80 -3.02 5.09 -7.50
N SER A 81 -2.74 5.28 -8.80
CA SER A 81 -3.38 4.47 -9.84
C SER A 81 -2.88 3.02 -9.77
N GLY A 82 -3.75 2.08 -10.12
CA GLY A 82 -3.47 0.65 -10.06
C GLY A 82 -4.64 -0.17 -9.52
N VAL A 83 -4.34 -1.35 -9.00
CA VAL A 83 -5.32 -2.26 -8.41
C VAL A 83 -5.26 -2.15 -6.90
N TRP A 84 -6.42 -1.88 -6.31
CA TRP A 84 -6.54 -1.74 -4.86
C TRP A 84 -7.29 -2.94 -4.34
N VAL A 85 -6.73 -3.61 -3.34
CA VAL A 85 -7.38 -4.76 -2.68
C VAL A 85 -7.56 -4.44 -1.20
N SER A 86 -8.80 -4.51 -0.74
CA SER A 86 -9.17 -4.22 0.65
C SER A 86 -8.57 -5.26 1.58
N GLY A 87 -7.83 -4.78 2.58
CA GLY A 87 -7.30 -5.59 3.66
C GLY A 87 -8.37 -6.13 4.62
N LYS A 88 -9.64 -5.72 4.49
CA LYS A 88 -10.73 -6.11 5.40
C LYS A 88 -11.60 -7.24 4.87
N ASP A 89 -11.96 -7.15 3.60
CA ASP A 89 -13.07 -7.93 3.03
C ASP A 89 -12.79 -8.42 1.61
N ALA A 90 -11.52 -8.36 1.16
CA ALA A 90 -11.05 -8.83 -0.15
C ALA A 90 -11.71 -8.14 -1.37
N ARG A 91 -12.53 -7.09 -1.17
CA ARG A 91 -13.05 -6.29 -2.28
C ARG A 91 -11.91 -5.60 -3.00
N PHE A 92 -11.97 -5.55 -4.33
CA PHE A 92 -10.97 -4.88 -5.13
C PHE A 92 -11.59 -3.85 -6.08
N LYS A 93 -10.76 -2.93 -6.57
CA LYS A 93 -11.12 -1.95 -7.59
C LYS A 93 -9.90 -1.57 -8.43
N ARG A 94 -10.13 -1.22 -9.71
CA ARG A 94 -9.12 -0.55 -10.54
C ARG A 94 -9.27 0.97 -10.40
N VAL A 95 -8.16 1.65 -10.18
CA VAL A 95 -8.06 3.11 -10.17
C VAL A 95 -7.24 3.53 -11.39
N GLU A 96 -7.91 3.96 -12.45
CA GLU A 96 -7.26 4.37 -13.70
C GLU A 96 -6.55 5.72 -13.59
N ARG A 97 -7.22 6.69 -12.95
CA ARG A 97 -6.68 8.03 -12.67
C ARG A 97 -6.64 8.25 -11.16
N GLY A 98 -5.52 7.87 -10.56
CA GLY A 98 -5.27 8.02 -9.14
C GLY A 98 -5.11 9.48 -8.72
N LYS A 99 -5.29 9.75 -7.42
CA LYS A 99 -4.82 10.97 -6.77
C LYS A 99 -3.37 10.76 -6.31
N TYR A 100 -2.70 11.87 -6.01
CA TYR A 100 -1.41 11.80 -5.34
C TYR A 100 -1.61 11.62 -3.84
N ILE A 101 -0.96 10.61 -3.28
CA ILE A 101 -0.77 10.47 -1.85
C ILE A 101 0.51 11.25 -1.51
N PRO A 102 0.45 12.26 -0.63
CA PRO A 102 1.60 13.08 -0.28
C PRO A 102 2.59 12.24 0.52
N MET A 103 3.62 11.72 -0.17
CA MET A 103 4.70 10.92 0.41
C MET A 103 6.03 11.65 0.21
N PRO A 104 6.88 11.77 1.24
CA PRO A 104 8.20 12.39 1.08
C PRO A 104 9.08 11.59 0.12
N TYR A 105 9.88 12.30 -0.69
CA TYR A 105 10.88 11.67 -1.55
C TYR A 105 11.89 10.88 -0.72
N GLY A 106 12.27 9.68 -1.19
CA GLY A 106 13.25 8.81 -0.53
C GLY A 106 12.67 7.79 0.45
N LEU A 107 11.42 7.92 0.93
CA LEU A 107 10.79 6.89 1.78
C LEU A 107 10.43 5.61 1.01
N GLY A 108 10.15 5.72 -0.30
CA GLY A 108 9.95 4.59 -1.21
C GLY A 108 11.22 4.11 -1.94
N ALA A 109 12.41 4.55 -1.50
CA ALA A 109 13.68 4.16 -2.12
C ALA A 109 14.22 2.79 -1.64
N ARG A 110 13.60 2.16 -0.62
CA ARG A 110 13.61 0.69 -0.56
C ARG A 110 12.61 0.24 -1.61
N LEU A 111 13.16 -0.07 -2.79
CA LEU A 111 12.42 -0.45 -3.99
C LEU A 111 11.30 -1.44 -3.63
N PRO A 112 10.08 -1.28 -4.16
CA PRO A 112 9.02 -2.27 -3.96
C PRO A 112 9.54 -3.63 -4.39
N GLU A 113 9.68 -4.52 -3.40
CA GLU A 113 10.15 -5.88 -3.63
C GLU A 113 9.07 -6.63 -4.42
N TRP A 114 9.53 -7.53 -5.28
CA TRP A 114 8.67 -8.29 -6.15
C TRP A 114 7.72 -9.16 -5.32
N VAL A 115 6.40 -8.98 -5.46
CA VAL A 115 5.38 -9.79 -4.78
C VAL A 115 4.73 -10.72 -5.79
N SER A 116 5.53 -11.62 -6.37
CA SER A 116 5.08 -12.80 -7.09
C SER A 116 6.21 -13.83 -7.01
N GLU A 117 6.03 -15.14 -7.04
CA GLU A 117 4.87 -15.99 -7.26
C GLU A 117 4.53 -16.81 -5.98
N PRO A 118 3.42 -17.57 -5.97
CA PRO A 118 3.19 -18.65 -4.99
C PRO A 118 4.36 -19.62 -4.80
#